data_AF-U6EAT6-F1
#
_entry.id   AF-U6EAT6-F1
#
_cell.length_a   1.000
_cell.length_b   1.000
_cell.length_c   1.000
_cell.angle_alpha   90.00
_cell.angle_beta   90.00
_cell.angle_gamma   90.00
#
_symmetry.space_group_name_H-M   'P 1'
#
loop_
_entity.id
_entity.type
_entity.pdbx_description
1 polymer ?
#
loop_
_entity_poly.entity_id
_entity_poly.type
_entity_poly.pdbx_seq_one_letter_code
_entity_poly.pdbx_strand_id
1 'polypeptide(L)'
;MITKKFILLDVDYITRNREPTIRLFGKLLDENDQKHIIALDNSFKPYIYVISSDIDSCINELNYLELNLMVEIVSKLDNGKIREVLKITYDNPGDLTKLKEEIQNLPSVQEVREHDIPFERRYLIDNGLSPMNGVEVQGKVLSTNPSVCMFKVEDPPHHLEISLTRLLTELKYLSFTIEVQTPNGMPQVNTDPLVMISISTNQGLEKIYSTKKSSSTFVKTVLNEEELLNKFVETVKSEDPDIIVGYNSDTFDFPYIKERADRLGLSLKLGIDDSKIKMITVPRKGAMIKGRIHVDLYRITRRHLQLNTHTIRNVYKELFKTDPIDIPASDIFNNWDNPKRRETIFRYSLEYVKAIIQIGERMLPMSIELARIAGQTLFDIVRRGTGTQVKWHLIRKAYELGHILPNEPGKFERNVVGGYVIEPTQGLHSNICYFDYRSLYPSIIIAKNISPETLTQEGDEKTCHIAPEFGYKFKKKPLGFIPMVTSQILNERTRIKAMMKESTDPEEKQILNFRQEALKTLISTIYGLYNHPQYRWYCVEASEAITAWGKDYLMKAMEKAEKHGFKTVYADTDGFFVTYALDRG
;
A
#
# COMPACT_ATOMS: atom_id res chain seq x y z
N MET A 1 -28.82 6.00 -20.03
CA MET A 1 -27.47 5.95 -19.42
C MET A 1 -26.81 4.64 -19.81
N ILE A 2 -25.50 4.62 -19.94
CA ILE A 2 -24.71 3.43 -20.28
C ILE A 2 -24.00 2.97 -19.01
N THR A 3 -23.89 1.66 -18.80
CA THR A 3 -23.11 1.08 -17.71
C THR A 3 -21.72 0.71 -18.21
N LYS A 4 -20.68 1.03 -17.44
CA LYS A 4 -19.30 0.59 -17.68
C LYS A 4 -18.74 -0.11 -16.45
N LYS A 5 -18.03 -1.21 -16.68
CA LYS A 5 -17.35 -2.01 -15.66
C LYS A 5 -15.85 -1.97 -15.92
N PHE A 6 -15.06 -1.72 -14.89
CA PHE A 6 -13.61 -1.61 -15.02
C PHE A 6 -12.88 -2.01 -13.74
N ILE A 7 -11.60 -2.33 -13.87
CA ILE A 7 -10.66 -2.44 -12.74
C ILE A 7 -10.20 -1.03 -12.38
N LEU A 8 -10.42 -0.60 -11.14
CA LEU A 8 -9.92 0.69 -10.65
C LEU A 8 -8.42 0.62 -10.41
N LEU A 9 -7.63 1.36 -11.18
CA LEU A 9 -6.16 1.36 -11.12
C LEU A 9 -5.64 2.52 -10.26
N ASP A 10 -6.17 3.72 -10.48
CA ASP A 10 -5.69 4.95 -9.87
C ASP A 10 -6.85 5.94 -9.65
N VAL A 11 -6.65 6.91 -8.77
CA VAL A 11 -7.64 7.96 -8.48
C VAL A 11 -6.95 9.28 -8.20
N ASP A 12 -7.49 10.36 -8.75
CA ASP A 12 -7.17 11.72 -8.31
C ASP A 12 -8.39 12.64 -8.44
N TYR A 13 -8.17 13.94 -8.28
CA TYR A 13 -9.16 14.94 -8.63
C TYR A 13 -8.50 16.10 -9.37
N ILE A 14 -9.31 16.80 -10.16
CA ILE A 14 -8.97 18.09 -10.76
C ILE A 14 -10.00 19.13 -10.33
N THR A 15 -9.63 20.39 -10.38
CA THR A 15 -10.56 21.51 -10.18
C THR A 15 -10.61 22.33 -11.45
N ARG A 16 -11.80 22.60 -11.95
CA ARG A 16 -12.04 23.53 -13.07
C ARG A 16 -13.14 24.50 -12.66
N ASN A 17 -12.91 25.81 -12.81
CA ASN A 17 -13.87 26.85 -12.41
C ASN A 17 -14.38 26.69 -10.96
N ARG A 18 -13.48 26.35 -10.03
CA ARG A 18 -13.78 26.03 -8.62
C ARG A 18 -14.65 24.78 -8.38
N GLU A 19 -15.02 24.03 -9.41
CA GLU A 19 -15.71 22.76 -9.26
C GLU A 19 -14.70 21.60 -9.21
N PRO A 20 -14.62 20.85 -8.09
CA PRO A 20 -13.81 19.65 -8.03
C PRO A 20 -14.47 18.53 -8.85
N THR A 21 -13.66 17.71 -9.51
CA THR A 21 -14.09 16.52 -10.24
C THR A 21 -13.14 15.38 -9.92
N ILE A 22 -13.67 14.33 -9.30
CA ILE A 22 -12.98 13.07 -9.06
C ILE A 22 -12.73 12.39 -10.42
N ARG A 23 -11.54 11.81 -10.58
CA ARG A 23 -11.19 11.02 -11.76
C ARG A 23 -10.78 9.63 -11.31
N LEU A 24 -11.56 8.64 -11.71
CA LEU A 24 -11.25 7.23 -11.55
C LEU A 24 -10.59 6.75 -12.83
N PHE A 25 -9.33 6.32 -12.75
CA PHE A 25 -8.62 5.70 -13.85
C PHE A 25 -8.75 4.20 -13.74
N GLY A 26 -9.12 3.55 -14.83
CA GLY A 26 -9.29 2.11 -14.82
C GLY A 26 -9.12 1.46 -16.16
N LYS A 27 -9.16 0.13 -16.14
CA LYS A 27 -9.16 -0.72 -17.32
C LYS A 27 -10.53 -1.35 -17.52
N LEU A 28 -11.15 -1.12 -18.68
CA LEU A 28 -12.47 -1.71 -18.98
C LEU A 28 -12.40 -3.24 -18.95
N LEU A 29 -13.46 -3.86 -18.42
CA LEU A 29 -13.63 -5.31 -18.33
C LEU A 29 -14.49 -5.86 -19.49
N ASP A 30 -14.52 -5.14 -20.61
CA ASP A 30 -15.25 -5.54 -21.81
C ASP A 30 -14.33 -6.43 -22.66
N GLU A 31 -14.74 -7.66 -22.93
CA GLU A 31 -13.96 -8.63 -23.72
C GLU A 31 -13.65 -8.10 -25.13
N ASN A 32 -14.49 -7.22 -25.66
CA ASN A 32 -14.31 -6.63 -26.99
C ASN A 32 -13.60 -5.27 -26.95
N ASP A 33 -13.40 -4.70 -25.75
CA ASP A 33 -12.87 -3.34 -25.59
C ASP A 33 -12.06 -3.17 -24.29
N GLN A 34 -10.79 -3.56 -24.37
CA GLN A 34 -9.84 -3.59 -23.24
C GLN A 34 -9.07 -2.27 -23.04
N LYS A 35 -9.63 -1.14 -23.50
CA LYS A 35 -9.02 0.17 -23.37
C LYS A 35 -9.14 0.74 -21.94
N HIS A 36 -8.40 1.79 -21.63
CA HIS A 36 -8.56 2.50 -20.36
C HIS A 36 -9.82 3.37 -20.32
N ILE A 37 -10.30 3.64 -19.12
CA ILE A 37 -11.40 4.56 -18.83
C ILE A 37 -10.92 5.63 -17.85
N ILE A 38 -11.37 6.87 -18.06
CA ILE A 38 -11.30 7.95 -17.10
C ILE A 38 -12.74 8.33 -16.76
N ALA A 39 -13.24 7.83 -15.63
CA ALA A 39 -14.58 8.14 -15.15
C ALA A 39 -14.55 9.40 -14.27
N LEU A 40 -15.33 10.40 -14.65
CA LEU A 40 -15.39 11.73 -14.05
C LEU A 40 -16.65 11.87 -13.22
N ASP A 41 -16.50 12.13 -11.93
CA ASP A 41 -17.60 12.44 -11.02
C ASP A 41 -17.41 13.83 -10.40
N ASN A 42 -18.35 14.73 -10.67
CA ASN A 42 -18.38 16.11 -10.15
C ASN A 42 -19.52 16.34 -9.14
N SER A 43 -20.19 15.26 -8.70
CA SER A 43 -21.29 15.32 -7.72
C SER A 43 -20.79 15.26 -6.27
N PHE A 44 -19.64 14.62 -6.04
CA PHE A 44 -19.08 14.47 -4.71
C PHE A 44 -18.54 15.79 -4.15
N LYS A 45 -18.93 16.11 -2.91
CA LYS A 45 -18.54 17.33 -2.22
C LYS A 45 -17.67 17.02 -0.99
N PRO A 46 -16.62 17.80 -0.72
CA PRO A 46 -15.80 17.62 0.46
C PRO A 46 -16.58 18.00 1.73
N TYR A 47 -16.27 17.32 2.83
CA TYR A 47 -16.87 17.62 4.13
C TYR A 47 -15.89 17.34 5.27
N ILE A 48 -16.18 17.95 6.41
CA ILE A 48 -15.54 17.71 7.71
C ILE A 48 -16.61 17.52 8.77
N TYR A 49 -16.21 17.01 9.94
CA TYR A 49 -17.10 16.95 11.09
C TYR A 49 -16.67 17.94 12.16
N VAL A 50 -17.66 18.49 12.87
CA VAL A 50 -17.48 19.40 13.99
C VAL A 50 -18.17 18.83 15.22
N ILE A 51 -17.37 18.69 16.26
CA ILE A 51 -17.82 18.38 17.60
C ILE A 51 -18.05 19.71 18.31
N SER A 52 -19.28 19.95 18.76
CA SER A 52 -19.69 21.20 19.42
C SER A 52 -20.10 20.97 20.88
N SER A 53 -19.88 21.96 21.73
CA SER A 53 -20.42 22.02 23.09
C SER A 53 -21.93 22.27 23.11
N ASP A 54 -22.44 23.00 22.10
CA ASP A 54 -23.85 23.33 21.91
C ASP A 54 -24.16 23.46 20.40
N ILE A 55 -24.91 22.49 19.87
CA ILE A 55 -25.16 22.36 18.43
C ILE A 55 -25.89 23.59 17.86
N ASP A 56 -26.89 24.11 18.57
CA ASP A 56 -27.69 25.23 18.10
C ASP A 56 -26.87 26.52 18.03
N SER A 57 -26.05 26.81 19.06
CA SER A 57 -25.12 27.94 19.05
C SER A 57 -24.11 27.80 17.92
N CYS A 58 -23.58 26.61 17.68
CA CYS A 58 -22.63 26.37 16.60
C CYS A 58 -23.23 26.60 15.21
N ILE A 59 -24.48 26.15 14.99
CA ILE A 59 -25.18 26.41 13.73
C ILE A 59 -25.37 27.92 13.53
N ASN A 60 -25.77 28.64 14.59
CA ASN A 60 -25.91 30.09 14.53
C ASN A 60 -24.58 30.78 14.19
N GLU A 61 -23.49 30.41 14.85
CA GLU A 61 -22.15 30.93 14.60
C GLU A 61 -21.68 30.65 13.17
N LEU A 62 -21.90 29.43 12.66
CA LEU A 62 -21.57 29.06 11.28
C LEU A 62 -22.34 29.88 10.24
N ASN A 63 -23.61 30.19 10.51
CA ASN A 63 -24.44 31.02 9.63
C ASN A 63 -23.91 32.47 9.51
N TYR A 64 -23.16 32.97 10.50
CA TYR A 64 -22.54 34.30 10.46
C TYR A 64 -21.23 34.36 9.67
N LEU A 65 -20.63 33.22 9.29
CA LEU A 65 -19.34 33.22 8.58
C LEU A 65 -19.44 33.67 7.11
N GLU A 66 -20.65 33.94 6.57
CA GLU A 66 -20.88 34.28 5.16
C GLU A 66 -20.25 33.26 4.16
N LEU A 67 -20.09 32.02 4.60
CA LEU A 67 -19.57 30.92 3.81
C LEU A 67 -20.71 30.08 3.22
N ASN A 68 -20.54 29.60 1.99
CA ASN A 68 -21.48 28.65 1.39
C ASN A 68 -21.27 27.25 1.99
N LEU A 69 -21.85 27.01 3.17
CA LEU A 69 -21.76 25.76 3.91
C LEU A 69 -23.11 25.06 3.95
N MET A 70 -23.11 23.75 3.73
CA MET A 70 -24.24 22.90 4.05
C MET A 70 -23.96 22.19 5.38
N VAL A 71 -24.82 22.39 6.37
CA VAL A 71 -24.67 21.87 7.72
C VAL A 71 -25.76 20.84 7.98
N GLU A 72 -25.36 19.63 8.34
CA GLU A 72 -26.26 18.52 8.69
C GLU A 72 -25.92 18.02 10.10
N ILE A 73 -26.93 17.76 10.94
CA ILE A 73 -26.74 17.05 12.21
C ILE A 73 -26.75 15.56 11.93
N VAL A 74 -25.70 14.84 12.33
CA VAL A 74 -25.58 13.40 12.14
C VAL A 74 -25.17 12.70 13.43
N SER A 75 -25.68 11.49 13.65
CA SER A 75 -25.28 10.65 14.79
C SER A 75 -24.06 9.82 14.43
N LYS A 76 -23.00 9.92 15.25
CA LYS A 76 -21.75 9.17 15.08
C LYS A 76 -21.33 8.47 16.37
N LEU A 77 -20.59 7.38 16.24
CA LEU A 77 -19.96 6.71 17.37
C LEU A 77 -18.58 7.36 17.65
N ASP A 78 -18.48 8.09 18.76
CA ASP A 78 -17.26 8.76 19.21
C ASP A 78 -16.82 8.17 20.56
N ASN A 79 -15.63 7.56 20.58
CA ASN A 79 -15.08 6.89 21.78
C ASN A 79 -16.09 5.98 22.50
N GLY A 80 -16.83 5.18 21.74
CA GLY A 80 -17.81 4.20 22.24
C GLY A 80 -19.15 4.80 22.68
N LYS A 81 -19.39 6.10 22.48
CA LYS A 81 -20.68 6.76 22.75
C LYS A 81 -21.27 7.33 21.47
N ILE A 82 -22.60 7.19 21.31
CA ILE A 82 -23.30 7.86 20.22
C ILE A 82 -23.40 9.34 20.58
N ARG A 83 -23.00 10.21 19.66
CA ARG A 83 -23.05 11.66 19.78
C ARG A 83 -23.57 12.29 18.50
N GLU A 84 -24.37 13.33 18.63
CA GLU A 84 -24.74 14.20 17.51
C GLU A 84 -23.56 15.13 17.19
N VAL A 85 -23.18 15.18 15.92
CA VAL A 85 -22.09 16.01 15.41
C VAL A 85 -22.56 16.74 14.16
N LEU A 86 -21.94 17.89 13.86
CA LEU A 86 -22.23 18.65 12.66
C LEU A 86 -21.35 18.14 11.52
N LYS A 87 -21.96 17.70 10.42
CA LYS A 87 -21.28 17.46 9.15
C LYS A 87 -21.36 18.74 8.34
N ILE A 88 -20.20 19.32 8.03
CA ILE A 88 -20.08 20.56 7.27
C ILE A 88 -19.55 20.23 5.89
N THR A 89 -20.39 20.38 4.89
CA THR A 89 -20.07 20.19 3.47
C THR A 89 -19.78 21.54 2.83
N TYR A 90 -18.71 21.61 2.02
CA TYR A 90 -18.24 22.84 1.36
C TYR A 90 -17.91 22.58 -0.11
N ASP A 91 -17.69 23.64 -0.89
CA ASP A 91 -17.64 23.51 -2.36
C ASP A 91 -16.32 23.00 -2.92
N ASN A 92 -15.19 23.43 -2.36
CA ASN A 92 -13.88 23.17 -2.93
C ASN A 92 -12.88 22.62 -1.90
N PRO A 93 -12.23 21.47 -2.16
CA PRO A 93 -11.22 20.90 -1.26
C PRO A 93 -10.07 21.86 -0.91
N GLY A 94 -9.72 22.78 -1.82
CA GLY A 94 -8.67 23.78 -1.61
C GLY A 94 -9.01 24.85 -0.56
N ASP A 95 -10.29 25.04 -0.23
CA ASP A 95 -10.72 26.00 0.79
C ASP A 95 -10.55 25.46 2.22
N LEU A 96 -10.29 24.16 2.38
CA LEU A 96 -10.25 23.44 3.66
C LEU A 96 -9.38 24.12 4.72
N THR A 97 -8.17 24.58 4.38
CA THR A 97 -7.26 25.18 5.37
C THR A 97 -7.88 26.40 6.02
N LYS A 98 -8.43 27.31 5.20
CA LYS A 98 -9.07 28.54 5.66
C LYS A 98 -10.36 28.23 6.42
N LEU A 99 -11.22 27.37 5.86
CA LEU A 99 -12.50 26.98 6.47
C LEU A 99 -12.29 26.32 7.84
N LYS A 100 -11.33 25.41 7.95
CA LYS A 100 -10.98 24.76 9.21
C LYS A 100 -10.57 25.80 10.25
N GLU A 101 -9.70 26.74 9.88
CA GLU A 101 -9.23 27.77 10.81
C GLU A 101 -10.37 28.66 11.32
N GLU A 102 -11.25 29.13 10.43
CA GLU A 102 -12.41 29.96 10.81
C GLU A 102 -13.38 29.19 11.72
N ILE A 103 -13.71 27.94 11.35
CA ILE A 103 -14.62 27.09 12.12
C ILE A 103 -14.02 26.70 13.48
N GLN A 104 -12.73 26.36 13.53
CA GLN A 104 -12.07 25.94 14.77
C GLN A 104 -12.00 27.07 15.81
N ASN A 105 -12.01 28.33 15.38
CA ASN A 105 -11.98 29.50 16.26
C ASN A 105 -13.36 29.91 16.80
N LEU A 106 -14.44 29.23 16.39
CA LEU A 106 -15.78 29.51 16.90
C LEU A 106 -15.92 29.08 18.36
N PRO A 107 -16.56 29.88 19.24
CA PRO A 107 -16.66 29.58 20.68
C PRO A 107 -17.34 28.25 21.01
N SER A 108 -18.33 27.84 20.23
CA SER A 108 -19.07 26.59 20.45
C SER A 108 -18.35 25.34 19.92
N VAL A 109 -17.26 25.49 19.17
CA VAL A 109 -16.52 24.37 18.55
C VAL A 109 -15.51 23.80 19.52
N GLN A 110 -15.64 22.50 19.81
CA GLN A 110 -14.67 21.76 20.63
C GLN A 110 -13.56 21.16 19.77
N GLU A 111 -13.93 20.49 18.68
CA GLU A 111 -12.98 19.85 17.78
C GLU A 111 -13.49 19.82 16.34
N VAL A 112 -12.58 20.01 15.39
CA VAL A 112 -12.79 19.68 13.99
C VAL A 112 -12.16 18.31 13.70
N ARG A 113 -12.91 17.38 13.14
CA ARG A 113 -12.51 15.98 12.87
C ARG A 113 -12.52 15.67 11.38
N GLU A 114 -11.75 14.66 10.99
CA GLU A 114 -11.63 14.13 9.62
C GLU A 114 -11.17 15.13 8.55
N HIS A 115 -10.70 16.31 8.95
CA HIS A 115 -10.17 17.33 8.05
C HIS A 115 -8.87 16.91 7.33
N ASP A 116 -8.26 15.79 7.69
CA ASP A 116 -6.98 15.33 7.17
C ASP A 116 -7.12 14.12 6.22
N ILE A 117 -8.36 13.75 5.85
CA ILE A 117 -8.62 12.76 4.82
C ILE A 117 -8.55 13.45 3.45
N PRO A 118 -7.62 13.05 2.55
CA PRO A 118 -7.57 13.58 1.19
C PRO A 118 -8.88 13.34 0.44
N PHE A 119 -9.30 14.31 -0.37
CA PHE A 119 -10.61 14.34 -1.02
C PHE A 119 -10.90 13.08 -1.86
N GLU A 120 -9.93 12.64 -2.66
CA GLU A 120 -10.05 11.44 -3.48
C GLU A 120 -10.13 10.15 -2.65
N ARG A 121 -9.49 10.13 -1.48
CA ARG A 121 -9.56 8.99 -0.55
C ARG A 121 -10.89 8.97 0.18
N ARG A 122 -11.41 10.15 0.56
CA ARG A 122 -12.76 10.29 1.12
C ARG A 122 -13.78 9.71 0.14
N TYR A 123 -13.72 10.09 -1.13
CA TYR A 123 -14.57 9.54 -2.18
C TYR A 123 -14.54 8.00 -2.25
N LEU A 124 -13.36 7.38 -2.20
CA LEU A 124 -13.25 5.92 -2.18
C LEU A 124 -13.94 5.30 -0.96
N ILE A 125 -13.75 5.90 0.22
CA ILE A 125 -14.32 5.39 1.47
C ILE A 125 -15.84 5.52 1.47
N ASP A 126 -16.41 6.68 1.08
CA ASP A 126 -17.88 6.91 1.07
C ASP A 126 -18.61 5.94 0.15
N ASN A 127 -18.02 5.67 -1.02
CA ASN A 127 -18.61 4.81 -2.04
C ASN A 127 -18.20 3.33 -1.89
N GLY A 128 -17.49 2.96 -0.82
CA GLY A 128 -17.05 1.58 -0.58
C GLY A 128 -16.11 1.02 -1.63
N LEU A 129 -15.42 1.87 -2.38
CA LEU A 129 -14.53 1.48 -3.47
C LEU A 129 -13.15 1.05 -2.95
N SER A 130 -12.45 0.26 -3.75
CA SER A 130 -11.07 -0.15 -3.46
C SER A 130 -10.30 -0.25 -4.76
N PRO A 131 -9.12 0.40 -4.86
CA PRO A 131 -8.22 0.18 -5.98
C PRO A 131 -7.83 -1.30 -6.09
N MET A 132 -7.49 -1.72 -7.30
CA MET A 132 -7.30 -3.12 -7.69
C MET A 132 -8.53 -4.00 -7.44
N ASN A 133 -9.72 -3.44 -7.63
CA ASN A 133 -10.99 -4.17 -7.60
C ASN A 133 -11.90 -3.67 -8.73
N GLY A 134 -13.00 -4.37 -8.96
CA GLY A 134 -13.99 -3.95 -9.94
C GLY A 134 -14.77 -2.74 -9.47
N VAL A 135 -15.13 -1.89 -10.42
CA VAL A 135 -16.05 -0.77 -10.25
C VAL A 135 -17.06 -0.78 -11.39
N GLU A 136 -18.31 -0.55 -11.05
CA GLU A 136 -19.41 -0.30 -11.99
C GLU A 136 -19.83 1.17 -11.89
N VAL A 137 -19.96 1.84 -13.05
CA VAL A 137 -20.46 3.21 -13.14
C VAL A 137 -21.58 3.30 -14.16
N GLN A 138 -22.53 4.20 -13.92
CA GLN A 138 -23.59 4.57 -14.85
C GLN A 138 -23.47 6.03 -15.25
N GLY A 139 -23.74 6.32 -16.52
CA GLY A 139 -23.66 7.68 -17.05
C GLY A 139 -23.50 7.74 -18.56
N LYS A 140 -22.59 8.59 -19.04
CA LYS A 140 -22.46 8.95 -20.47
C LYS A 140 -21.01 8.97 -20.93
N VAL A 141 -20.76 8.40 -22.11
CA VAL A 141 -19.46 8.55 -22.79
C VAL A 141 -19.35 9.98 -23.31
N LEU A 142 -18.31 10.69 -22.89
CA LEU A 142 -18.02 12.06 -23.36
C LEU A 142 -17.20 12.02 -24.64
N SER A 143 -16.20 11.15 -24.70
CA SER A 143 -15.37 10.91 -25.86
C SER A 143 -14.70 9.55 -25.76
N THR A 144 -14.31 8.99 -26.90
CA THR A 144 -13.49 7.78 -26.94
C THR A 144 -12.47 7.89 -28.06
N ASN A 145 -11.27 7.39 -27.79
CA ASN A 145 -10.24 7.14 -28.79
C ASN A 145 -9.82 5.65 -28.68
N PRO A 146 -8.86 5.15 -29.49
CA PRO A 146 -8.45 3.75 -29.43
C PRO A 146 -7.98 3.28 -28.04
N SER A 147 -7.38 4.14 -27.22
CA SER A 147 -6.79 3.79 -25.92
C SER A 147 -7.61 4.23 -24.70
N VAL A 148 -8.47 5.25 -24.83
CA VAL A 148 -9.15 5.86 -23.68
C VAL A 148 -10.63 6.13 -23.95
N CYS A 149 -11.47 5.79 -22.98
CA CYS A 149 -12.86 6.19 -22.86
C CYS A 149 -12.99 7.27 -21.77
N MET A 150 -13.37 8.49 -22.14
CA MET A 150 -13.75 9.53 -21.17
C MET A 150 -15.22 9.35 -20.82
N PHE A 151 -15.53 9.15 -19.55
CA PHE A 151 -16.87 8.81 -19.09
C PHE A 151 -17.33 9.79 -18.01
N LYS A 152 -18.51 10.37 -18.15
CA LYS A 152 -19.15 11.15 -17.09
C LYS A 152 -20.04 10.23 -16.27
N VAL A 153 -19.77 10.16 -14.98
CA VAL A 153 -20.58 9.45 -13.99
C VAL A 153 -21.80 10.30 -13.69
N GLU A 154 -22.99 9.68 -13.70
CA GLU A 154 -24.25 10.33 -13.33
C GLU A 154 -24.80 9.80 -12.00
N ASP A 155 -24.54 8.52 -11.69
CA ASP A 155 -24.89 7.89 -10.41
C ASP A 155 -23.63 7.44 -9.66
N PRO A 156 -23.63 7.45 -8.31
CA PRO A 156 -22.48 7.02 -7.52
C PRO A 156 -21.93 5.66 -7.98
N PRO A 157 -20.59 5.50 -8.03
CA PRO A 157 -19.96 4.26 -8.45
C PRO A 157 -20.24 3.13 -7.45
N HIS A 158 -20.35 1.91 -7.96
CA HIS A 158 -20.59 0.72 -7.15
C HIS A 158 -19.36 -0.20 -7.19
N HIS A 159 -19.04 -0.81 -6.04
CA HIS A 159 -18.05 -1.88 -5.98
C HIS A 159 -18.53 -3.10 -6.77
N LEU A 160 -17.64 -3.68 -7.56
CA LEU A 160 -17.84 -4.94 -8.26
C LEU A 160 -16.79 -5.94 -7.78
N GLU A 161 -17.23 -7.07 -7.25
CA GLU A 161 -16.30 -8.12 -6.81
C GLU A 161 -15.69 -8.84 -8.01
N ILE A 162 -14.35 -8.89 -8.03
CA ILE A 162 -13.57 -9.60 -9.05
C ILE A 162 -12.61 -10.56 -8.35
N SER A 163 -12.50 -11.80 -8.83
CA SER A 163 -11.52 -12.75 -8.28
C SER A 163 -10.09 -12.23 -8.52
N LEU A 164 -9.15 -12.54 -7.61
CA LEU A 164 -7.76 -12.13 -7.81
C LEU A 164 -7.20 -12.74 -9.10
N THR A 165 -7.55 -13.99 -9.40
CA THR A 165 -7.15 -14.68 -10.64
C THR A 165 -7.58 -13.89 -11.87
N ARG A 166 -8.87 -13.52 -11.99
CA ARG A 166 -9.36 -12.74 -13.13
C ARG A 166 -8.65 -11.39 -13.22
N LEU A 167 -8.44 -10.71 -12.09
CA LEU A 167 -7.73 -9.45 -12.09
C LEU A 167 -6.29 -9.60 -12.61
N LEU A 168 -5.57 -10.62 -12.15
CA LEU A 168 -4.17 -10.85 -12.56
C LEU A 168 -4.05 -11.18 -14.05
N THR A 169 -4.99 -11.96 -14.61
CA THR A 169 -5.02 -12.28 -16.05
C THR A 169 -5.33 -11.08 -16.93
N GLU A 170 -6.09 -10.11 -16.42
CA GLU A 170 -6.45 -8.91 -17.17
C GLU A 170 -5.30 -7.89 -17.18
N LEU A 171 -4.43 -7.83 -16.18
CA LEU A 171 -3.42 -6.76 -16.09
C LEU A 171 -2.31 -6.88 -17.14
N LYS A 172 -2.06 -5.77 -17.85
CA LYS A 172 -0.93 -5.59 -18.76
C LYS A 172 0.26 -4.98 -18.04
N TYR A 173 1.39 -5.68 -18.09
CA TYR A 173 2.65 -5.24 -17.50
C TYR A 173 3.63 -4.83 -18.59
N LEU A 174 4.34 -3.74 -18.36
CA LEU A 174 5.50 -3.34 -19.14
C LEU A 174 6.70 -3.17 -18.20
N SER A 175 7.82 -3.78 -18.55
CA SER A 175 9.12 -3.52 -17.92
C SER A 175 10.03 -2.80 -18.89
N PHE A 176 10.95 -2.01 -18.33
CA PHE A 176 12.02 -1.42 -19.12
C PHE A 176 13.29 -1.25 -18.29
N THR A 177 14.41 -1.11 -18.99
CA THR A 177 15.71 -0.70 -18.44
C THR A 177 16.42 0.17 -19.47
N ILE A 178 17.30 1.05 -19.00
CA ILE A 178 18.14 1.88 -19.86
C ILE A 178 19.60 1.42 -19.79
N GLU A 179 20.36 1.66 -20.86
CA GLU A 179 21.82 1.69 -20.79
C GLU A 179 22.33 3.06 -21.20
N VAL A 180 23.37 3.49 -20.49
CA VAL A 180 23.99 4.80 -20.58
C VAL A 180 25.45 4.64 -20.99
N GLN A 181 25.96 5.55 -21.81
CA GLN A 181 27.39 5.57 -22.11
C GLN A 181 28.19 6.15 -20.93
N THR A 182 28.90 5.32 -20.17
CA THR A 182 29.59 5.72 -18.93
C THR A 182 31.13 5.75 -19.04
N PRO A 183 31.73 6.74 -19.75
CA PRO A 183 33.18 6.77 -19.98
C PRO A 183 34.02 6.87 -18.70
N ASN A 184 33.45 7.39 -17.62
CA ASN A 184 34.12 7.58 -16.33
C ASN A 184 33.62 6.59 -15.26
N GLY A 185 33.00 5.48 -15.67
CA GLY A 185 32.47 4.44 -14.80
C GLY A 185 31.08 4.75 -14.25
N MET A 186 30.92 5.80 -13.44
CA MET A 186 29.62 6.17 -12.85
C MET A 186 28.79 7.06 -13.80
N PRO A 187 27.51 6.73 -14.09
CA PRO A 187 26.65 7.53 -14.96
C PRO A 187 26.51 8.98 -14.51
N GLN A 188 26.80 9.92 -15.41
CA GLN A 188 26.61 11.36 -15.20
C GLN A 188 25.48 11.87 -16.09
N VAL A 189 24.28 12.06 -15.52
CA VAL A 189 23.08 12.45 -16.27
C VAL A 189 23.25 13.72 -17.12
N ASN A 190 24.17 14.60 -16.73
CA ASN A 190 24.43 15.84 -17.42
C ASN A 190 25.19 15.67 -18.74
N THR A 191 26.06 14.65 -18.82
CA THR A 191 27.03 14.47 -19.92
C THR A 191 26.81 13.18 -20.69
N ASP A 192 26.35 12.14 -20.02
CA ASP A 192 26.35 10.78 -20.53
C ASP A 192 25.00 10.51 -21.21
N PRO A 193 24.96 10.24 -22.53
CA PRO A 193 23.72 10.00 -23.25
C PRO A 193 23.19 8.58 -23.03
N LEU A 194 21.88 8.42 -23.17
CA LEU A 194 21.24 7.11 -23.33
C LEU A 194 21.69 6.50 -24.66
N VAL A 195 22.06 5.21 -24.63
CA VAL A 195 22.46 4.45 -25.83
C VAL A 195 21.52 3.30 -26.14
N MET A 196 20.71 2.89 -25.18
CA MET A 196 19.76 1.81 -25.32
C MET A 196 18.58 1.93 -24.36
N ILE A 197 17.41 1.50 -24.82
CA ILE A 197 16.24 1.21 -23.97
C ILE A 197 15.73 -0.18 -24.35
N SER A 198 15.65 -1.06 -23.37
CA SER A 198 15.09 -2.40 -23.52
C SER A 198 13.72 -2.46 -22.86
N ILE A 199 12.76 -3.14 -23.49
CA ILE A 199 11.36 -3.19 -23.08
C ILE A 199 10.86 -4.63 -23.23
N SER A 200 10.11 -5.09 -22.24
CA SER A 200 9.33 -6.33 -22.34
C SER A 200 7.93 -6.15 -21.78
N THR A 201 6.96 -6.89 -22.32
CA THR A 201 5.59 -6.94 -21.77
C THR A 201 5.18 -8.37 -21.46
N ASN A 202 4.25 -8.55 -20.53
CA ASN A 202 3.61 -9.86 -20.32
C ASN A 202 2.66 -10.27 -21.45
N GLN A 203 2.50 -9.41 -22.46
CA GLN A 203 1.76 -9.68 -23.71
C GLN A 203 2.70 -10.18 -24.83
N GLY A 204 4.00 -10.36 -24.53
CA GLY A 204 4.97 -10.95 -25.45
C GLY A 204 5.79 -9.96 -26.27
N LEU A 205 5.70 -8.65 -26.03
CA LEU A 205 6.63 -7.70 -26.64
C LEU A 205 8.02 -7.93 -26.05
N GLU A 206 9.01 -8.07 -26.93
CA GLU A 206 10.42 -8.13 -26.62
C GLU A 206 11.16 -7.18 -27.58
N LYS A 207 11.52 -5.99 -27.09
CA LYS A 207 12.07 -4.95 -27.97
C LYS A 207 13.21 -4.17 -27.33
N ILE A 208 14.23 -3.90 -28.13
CA ILE A 208 15.33 -3.00 -27.79
C ILE A 208 15.40 -1.89 -28.83
N TYR A 209 15.51 -0.64 -28.38
CA TYR A 209 15.93 0.49 -29.20
C TYR A 209 17.38 0.82 -28.88
N SER A 210 18.25 0.95 -29.88
CA SER A 210 19.68 1.22 -29.66
C SER A 210 20.24 2.21 -30.68
N THR A 211 21.21 3.04 -30.28
CA THR A 211 21.97 3.91 -31.20
C THR A 211 22.97 3.15 -32.07
N LYS A 212 23.14 1.84 -31.87
CA LYS A 212 24.06 0.99 -32.62
C LYS A 212 23.31 -0.14 -33.34
N LYS A 213 23.93 -0.66 -34.40
CA LYS A 213 23.38 -1.77 -35.20
C LYS A 213 23.51 -3.11 -34.48
N SER A 214 22.53 -3.98 -34.73
CA SER A 214 22.48 -5.37 -34.31
C SER A 214 22.03 -6.25 -35.47
N SER A 215 22.38 -7.54 -35.41
CA SER A 215 21.81 -8.56 -36.30
C SER A 215 20.49 -9.14 -35.79
N SER A 216 20.09 -8.85 -34.55
CA SER A 216 18.90 -9.40 -33.92
C SER A 216 17.63 -8.63 -34.29
N THR A 217 16.54 -9.36 -34.57
CA THR A 217 15.24 -8.80 -34.99
C THR A 217 14.53 -8.02 -33.88
N PHE A 218 14.80 -8.37 -32.61
CA PHE A 218 14.28 -7.66 -31.44
C PHE A 218 14.97 -6.30 -31.22
N VAL A 219 16.10 -6.01 -31.89
CA VAL A 219 16.78 -4.71 -31.80
C VAL A 219 16.41 -3.83 -32.98
N LYS A 220 15.92 -2.62 -32.70
CA LYS A 220 15.71 -1.57 -33.69
C LYS A 220 16.75 -0.47 -33.47
N THR A 221 17.56 -0.22 -34.49
CA THR A 221 18.51 0.89 -34.48
C THR A 221 17.77 2.22 -34.65
N VAL A 222 18.12 3.19 -33.84
CA VAL A 222 17.64 4.58 -33.89
C VAL A 222 18.81 5.53 -34.08
N LEU A 223 18.53 6.75 -34.52
CA LEU A 223 19.54 7.72 -34.91
C LEU A 223 20.26 8.33 -33.71
N ASN A 224 19.53 8.65 -32.65
CA ASN A 224 20.03 9.41 -31.51
C ASN A 224 19.20 9.17 -30.24
N GLU A 225 19.59 9.84 -29.16
CA GLU A 225 18.92 9.76 -27.86
C GLU A 225 17.48 10.30 -27.88
N GLU A 226 17.21 11.34 -28.68
CA GLU A 226 15.86 11.87 -28.84
C GLU A 226 14.92 10.82 -29.43
N GLU A 227 15.37 10.09 -30.47
CA GLU A 227 14.59 9.01 -31.05
C GLU A 227 14.41 7.83 -30.08
N LEU A 228 15.40 7.51 -29.22
CA LEU A 228 15.23 6.53 -28.15
C LEU A 228 14.05 6.89 -27.24
N LEU A 229 14.03 8.13 -26.74
CA LEU A 229 13.00 8.59 -25.81
C LEU A 229 11.61 8.68 -26.47
N ASN A 230 11.55 9.14 -27.72
CA ASN A 230 10.30 9.14 -28.49
C ASN A 230 9.78 7.72 -28.72
N LYS A 231 10.65 6.77 -29.08
CA LYS A 231 10.27 5.35 -29.25
C LYS A 231 9.82 4.70 -27.95
N PHE A 232 10.40 5.08 -26.81
CA PHE A 232 9.92 4.66 -25.50
C PHE A 232 8.49 5.16 -25.24
N VAL A 233 8.21 6.45 -25.44
CA VAL A 233 6.86 7.01 -25.27
C VAL A 233 5.86 6.37 -26.23
N GLU A 234 6.23 6.20 -27.51
CA GLU A 234 5.40 5.52 -28.51
C GLU A 234 5.07 4.09 -28.08
N THR A 235 6.06 3.33 -27.59
CA THR A 235 5.86 1.93 -27.17
C THR A 235 4.96 1.85 -25.95
N VAL A 236 5.13 2.71 -24.95
CA VAL A 236 4.24 2.76 -23.78
C VAL A 236 2.79 3.06 -24.21
N LYS A 237 2.61 3.95 -25.18
CA LYS A 237 1.27 4.27 -25.70
C LYS A 237 0.65 3.16 -26.54
N SER A 238 1.45 2.43 -27.32
CA SER A 238 0.96 1.33 -28.17
C SER A 238 0.64 0.07 -27.38
N GLU A 239 1.50 -0.30 -26.42
CA GLU A 239 1.30 -1.47 -25.57
C GLU A 239 0.22 -1.23 -24.49
N ASP A 240 0.00 0.05 -24.16
CA ASP A 240 -1.02 0.52 -23.24
C ASP A 240 -1.03 -0.23 -21.88
N PRO A 241 0.10 -0.26 -21.14
CA PRO A 241 0.22 -1.05 -19.93
C PRO A 241 -0.56 -0.44 -18.76
N ASP A 242 -1.12 -1.31 -17.92
CA ASP A 242 -1.76 -0.94 -16.65
C ASP A 242 -0.71 -0.66 -15.57
N ILE A 243 0.34 -1.49 -15.56
CA ILE A 243 1.42 -1.45 -14.60
C ILE A 243 2.76 -1.36 -15.33
N ILE A 244 3.57 -0.36 -14.96
CA ILE A 244 4.96 -0.28 -15.40
C ILE A 244 5.84 -0.74 -14.25
N VAL A 245 6.52 -1.87 -14.43
CA VAL A 245 7.44 -2.43 -13.44
C VAL A 245 8.89 -2.11 -13.81
N GLY A 246 9.71 -1.80 -12.81
CA GLY A 246 11.14 -1.62 -13.01
C GLY A 246 11.91 -2.10 -11.79
N TYR A 247 13.23 -2.04 -11.85
CA TYR A 247 14.10 -2.45 -10.73
C TYR A 247 15.11 -1.36 -10.43
N ASN A 248 14.97 -0.72 -9.28
CA ASN A 248 15.66 0.53 -8.93
C ASN A 248 15.26 1.73 -9.83
N SER A 249 14.12 1.62 -10.50
CA SER A 249 13.61 2.61 -11.45
C SER A 249 13.13 3.92 -10.78
N ASP A 250 12.77 3.91 -9.49
CA ASP A 250 12.47 5.16 -8.75
C ASP A 250 13.74 6.01 -8.54
N THR A 251 14.92 5.38 -8.50
CA THR A 251 16.18 6.02 -8.12
C THR A 251 17.08 6.28 -9.33
N PHE A 252 17.02 5.42 -10.35
CA PHE A 252 17.89 5.50 -11.52
C PHE A 252 17.11 5.79 -12.81
N ASP A 253 16.40 4.80 -13.36
CA ASP A 253 15.87 4.87 -14.73
C ASP A 253 14.98 6.10 -14.99
N PHE A 254 13.92 6.29 -14.18
CA PHE A 254 12.99 7.41 -14.39
C PHE A 254 13.63 8.78 -14.14
N PRO A 255 14.35 9.01 -13.03
CA PRO A 255 15.11 10.25 -12.85
C PRO A 255 16.04 10.55 -14.03
N TYR A 256 16.74 9.53 -14.55
CA TYR A 256 17.69 9.69 -15.63
C TYR A 256 17.00 10.07 -16.94
N ILE A 257 16.03 9.29 -17.40
CA ILE A 257 15.33 9.58 -18.67
C ILE A 257 14.58 10.92 -18.61
N LYS A 258 14.06 11.31 -17.44
CA LYS A 258 13.36 12.59 -17.28
C LYS A 258 14.34 13.76 -17.45
N GLU A 259 15.46 13.74 -16.76
CA GLU A 259 16.47 14.81 -16.85
C GLU A 259 17.05 14.90 -18.27
N ARG A 260 17.34 13.75 -18.92
CA ARG A 260 17.77 13.72 -20.33
C ARG A 260 16.69 14.28 -21.27
N ALA A 261 15.43 13.89 -21.09
CA ALA A 261 14.32 14.42 -21.88
C ALA A 261 14.17 15.94 -21.72
N ASP A 262 14.23 16.45 -20.48
CA ASP A 262 14.13 17.89 -20.20
C ASP A 262 15.25 18.68 -20.91
N ARG A 263 16.48 18.15 -20.93
CA ARG A 263 17.63 18.76 -21.64
C ARG A 263 17.46 18.79 -23.16
N LEU A 264 16.77 17.80 -23.71
CA LEU A 264 16.46 17.72 -25.14
C LEU A 264 15.17 18.48 -25.50
N GLY A 265 14.50 19.12 -24.54
CA GLY A 265 13.22 19.79 -24.77
C GLY A 265 12.05 18.83 -25.01
N LEU A 266 12.22 17.55 -24.67
CA LEU A 266 11.22 16.50 -24.88
C LEU A 266 10.30 16.38 -23.66
N SER A 267 9.03 16.07 -23.94
CA SER A 267 8.01 15.88 -22.91
C SER A 267 7.58 14.43 -22.83
N LEU A 268 8.00 13.71 -21.78
CA LEU A 268 7.61 12.32 -21.54
C LEU A 268 6.14 12.21 -21.08
N LYS A 269 5.21 12.21 -22.04
CA LYS A 269 3.75 12.07 -21.83
C LYS A 269 3.38 10.58 -21.73
N LEU A 270 3.49 10.03 -20.52
CA LEU A 270 3.22 8.61 -20.25
C LEU A 270 1.85 8.36 -19.61
N GLY A 271 1.20 9.41 -19.08
CA GLY A 271 -0.11 9.28 -18.44
C GLY A 271 -1.22 8.87 -19.42
N ILE A 272 -2.25 8.19 -18.91
CA ILE A 272 -3.45 7.85 -19.71
C ILE A 272 -4.14 9.12 -20.22
N ASP A 273 -4.11 10.20 -19.42
CA ASP A 273 -4.63 11.52 -19.78
C ASP A 273 -3.62 12.40 -20.55
N ASP A 274 -2.61 11.79 -21.18
CA ASP A 274 -1.49 12.46 -21.85
C ASP A 274 -0.64 13.38 -20.94
N SER A 275 -0.80 13.26 -19.62
CA SER A 275 0.03 14.02 -18.68
C SER A 275 1.49 13.55 -18.68
N LYS A 276 2.38 14.51 -18.37
CA LYS A 276 3.80 14.24 -18.19
C LYS A 276 4.03 13.42 -16.92
N ILE A 277 5.02 12.53 -16.96
CA ILE A 277 5.56 11.90 -15.75
C ILE A 277 5.94 12.96 -14.70
N LYS A 278 5.65 12.66 -13.43
CA LYS A 278 6.04 13.50 -12.29
C LYS A 278 6.97 12.72 -11.36
N MET A 279 8.04 13.35 -10.90
CA MET A 279 8.84 12.83 -9.79
C MET A 279 8.25 13.36 -8.49
N ILE A 280 7.79 12.47 -7.63
CA ILE A 280 7.23 12.81 -6.32
C ILE A 280 8.18 12.38 -5.20
N THR A 281 8.02 12.94 -4.00
CA THR A 281 8.89 12.66 -2.85
C THR A 281 8.16 12.06 -1.65
N VAL A 282 6.85 11.76 -1.71
CA VAL A 282 6.04 11.47 -0.51
C VAL A 282 5.47 10.04 -0.52
N PRO A 283 5.80 9.17 0.46
CA PRO A 283 6.81 9.33 1.53
C PRO A 283 8.25 9.10 1.06
N ARG A 284 8.46 8.66 -0.19
CA ARG A 284 9.77 8.42 -0.80
C ARG A 284 9.76 8.91 -2.25
N LYS A 285 10.94 9.15 -2.80
CA LYS A 285 11.10 9.46 -4.23
C LYS A 285 10.43 8.38 -5.09
N GLY A 286 9.75 8.79 -6.15
CA GLY A 286 9.26 7.86 -7.15
C GLY A 286 8.63 8.52 -8.38
N ALA A 287 8.50 7.74 -9.43
CA ALA A 287 7.88 8.16 -10.69
C ALA A 287 6.36 7.95 -10.64
N MET A 288 5.60 9.01 -10.85
CA MET A 288 4.14 8.97 -10.90
C MET A 288 3.67 9.24 -12.32
N ILE A 289 2.84 8.33 -12.84
CA ILE A 289 2.28 8.36 -14.19
C ILE A 289 0.77 8.26 -14.03
N LYS A 290 0.01 9.30 -14.41
CA LYS A 290 -1.43 9.32 -14.09
C LYS A 290 -2.16 8.17 -14.78
N GLY A 291 -2.89 7.38 -13.99
CA GLY A 291 -3.65 6.25 -14.48
C GLY A 291 -2.85 4.98 -14.77
N ARG A 292 -1.51 5.04 -14.84
CA ARG A 292 -0.64 3.85 -14.99
C ARG A 292 0.14 3.64 -13.70
N ILE A 293 0.08 2.46 -13.12
CA ILE A 293 0.71 2.20 -11.84
C ILE A 293 2.19 1.90 -12.06
N HIS A 294 3.07 2.81 -11.63
CA HIS A 294 4.50 2.49 -11.58
C HIS A 294 4.86 1.74 -10.29
N VAL A 295 5.58 0.63 -10.45
CA VAL A 295 6.09 -0.18 -9.33
C VAL A 295 7.59 -0.43 -9.48
N ASP A 296 8.37 0.06 -8.52
CA ASP A 296 9.77 -0.30 -8.37
C ASP A 296 9.92 -1.57 -7.50
N LEU A 297 10.22 -2.69 -8.16
CA LEU A 297 10.34 -4.01 -7.54
C LEU A 297 11.49 -4.09 -6.53
N TYR A 298 12.54 -3.28 -6.65
CA TYR A 298 13.67 -3.29 -5.71
C TYR A 298 13.21 -3.04 -4.27
N ARG A 299 12.18 -2.20 -4.09
CA ARG A 299 11.63 -1.87 -2.76
C ARG A 299 10.83 -3.01 -2.17
N ILE A 300 10.08 -3.71 -3.02
CA ILE A 300 9.25 -4.84 -2.61
C ILE A 300 10.17 -6.02 -2.25
N THR A 301 11.18 -6.30 -3.07
CA THR A 301 12.11 -7.39 -2.83
C THR A 301 12.92 -7.16 -1.55
N ARG A 302 13.40 -5.93 -1.29
CA ARG A 302 14.05 -5.60 0.00
C ARG A 302 13.15 -5.79 1.22
N ARG A 303 11.84 -5.59 1.08
CA ARG A 303 10.88 -5.72 2.18
C ARG A 303 10.56 -7.18 2.49
N HIS A 304 10.50 -8.03 1.47
CA HIS A 304 9.94 -9.38 1.61
C HIS A 304 10.99 -10.50 1.51
N LEU A 305 12.18 -10.25 0.96
CA LEU A 305 13.23 -11.25 0.81
C LEU A 305 14.41 -10.95 1.73
N GLN A 306 14.86 -11.97 2.47
CA GLN A 306 16.06 -11.91 3.30
C GLN A 306 17.28 -12.31 2.49
N LEU A 307 17.89 -11.33 1.82
CA LEU A 307 19.10 -11.51 1.01
C LEU A 307 20.20 -10.57 1.53
N ASN A 308 21.46 -11.00 1.42
CA ASN A 308 22.61 -10.14 1.71
C ASN A 308 22.66 -8.95 0.75
N THR A 309 22.39 -9.20 -0.53
CA THR A 309 22.29 -8.16 -1.58
C THR A 309 21.12 -8.43 -2.50
N HIS A 310 20.30 -7.40 -2.74
CA HIS A 310 19.10 -7.46 -3.56
C HIS A 310 19.37 -7.01 -5.00
N THR A 311 20.36 -7.61 -5.67
CA THR A 311 20.50 -7.46 -7.13
C THR A 311 19.39 -8.25 -7.83
N ILE A 312 19.05 -7.90 -9.09
CA ILE A 312 18.09 -8.71 -9.87
C ILE A 312 18.50 -10.18 -9.88
N ARG A 313 19.78 -10.46 -10.12
CA ARG A 313 20.31 -11.83 -10.13
C ARG A 313 19.95 -12.61 -8.87
N ASN A 314 20.25 -12.04 -7.70
CA ASN A 314 20.04 -12.73 -6.43
C ASN A 314 18.55 -12.88 -6.11
N VAL A 315 17.74 -11.87 -6.43
CA VAL A 315 16.29 -11.95 -6.28
C VAL A 315 15.70 -13.01 -7.20
N TYR A 316 16.09 -13.03 -8.47
CA TYR A 316 15.61 -13.99 -9.44
C TYR A 316 16.02 -15.41 -9.05
N LYS A 317 17.27 -15.62 -8.64
CA LYS A 317 17.76 -16.90 -8.12
C LYS A 317 16.99 -17.35 -6.88
N GLU A 318 16.66 -16.44 -5.97
CA GLU A 318 15.87 -16.79 -4.79
C GLU A 318 14.44 -17.20 -5.17
N LEU A 319 13.80 -16.50 -6.10
CA LEU A 319 12.41 -16.74 -6.48
C LEU A 319 12.22 -17.96 -7.39
N PHE A 320 13.13 -18.16 -8.36
CA PHE A 320 12.99 -19.15 -9.43
C PHE A 320 13.99 -20.30 -9.34
N LYS A 321 14.93 -20.26 -8.38
CA LYS A 321 15.96 -21.28 -8.16
C LYS A 321 16.82 -21.55 -9.41
N THR A 322 16.97 -20.56 -10.28
CA THR A 322 17.79 -20.58 -11.49
C THR A 322 18.76 -19.39 -11.49
N ASP A 323 19.95 -19.56 -12.11
CA ASP A 323 20.93 -18.47 -12.21
C ASP A 323 20.73 -17.70 -13.52
N PRO A 324 20.30 -16.43 -13.49
CA PRO A 324 20.14 -15.65 -14.71
C PRO A 324 21.51 -15.24 -15.28
N ILE A 325 21.51 -14.86 -16.56
CA ILE A 325 22.68 -14.25 -17.19
C ILE A 325 23.01 -12.94 -16.44
N ASP A 326 24.29 -12.71 -16.16
CA ASP A 326 24.77 -11.52 -15.44
C ASP A 326 26.02 -10.96 -16.12
N ILE A 327 26.03 -9.66 -16.39
CA ILE A 327 27.15 -8.95 -17.02
C ILE A 327 27.52 -7.76 -16.11
N PRO A 328 28.78 -7.64 -15.67
CA PRO A 328 29.23 -6.47 -14.92
C PRO A 328 29.00 -5.17 -15.70
N ALA A 329 28.56 -4.11 -15.02
CA ALA A 329 28.30 -2.81 -15.67
C ALA A 329 29.51 -2.24 -16.43
N SER A 330 30.73 -2.46 -15.92
CA SER A 330 31.98 -2.07 -16.60
C SER A 330 32.16 -2.78 -17.95
N ASP A 331 31.70 -4.03 -18.05
CA ASP A 331 31.81 -4.81 -19.27
C ASP A 331 30.78 -4.38 -20.31
N ILE A 332 29.66 -3.78 -19.90
CA ILE A 332 28.70 -3.17 -20.84
C ILE A 332 29.38 -2.02 -21.58
N PHE A 333 29.99 -1.08 -20.85
CA PHE A 333 30.65 0.08 -21.45
C PHE A 333 31.88 -0.32 -22.28
N ASN A 334 32.83 -1.07 -21.68
CA ASN A 334 34.10 -1.42 -22.31
C ASN A 334 33.92 -2.20 -23.63
N ASN A 335 32.76 -2.84 -23.79
CA ASN A 335 32.47 -3.67 -24.93
C ASN A 335 31.37 -3.11 -25.85
N TRP A 336 30.86 -1.91 -25.56
CA TRP A 336 29.77 -1.31 -26.33
C TRP A 336 30.15 -1.11 -27.80
N ASP A 337 31.39 -0.73 -28.10
CA ASP A 337 31.84 -0.53 -29.48
C ASP A 337 32.22 -1.83 -30.20
N ASN A 338 32.44 -2.93 -29.49
CA ASN A 338 32.73 -4.23 -30.08
C ASN A 338 31.43 -4.91 -30.57
N PRO A 339 31.22 -5.10 -31.89
CA PRO A 339 29.95 -5.64 -32.40
C PRO A 339 29.55 -7.02 -31.85
N LYS A 340 30.51 -7.94 -31.68
CA LYS A 340 30.23 -9.29 -31.17
C LYS A 340 29.83 -9.27 -29.70
N ARG A 341 30.52 -8.47 -28.89
CA ARG A 341 30.22 -8.37 -27.45
C ARG A 341 28.97 -7.54 -27.18
N ARG A 342 28.72 -6.50 -27.98
CA ARG A 342 27.47 -5.73 -27.97
C ARG A 342 26.24 -6.60 -28.22
N GLU A 343 26.33 -7.62 -29.07
CA GLU A 343 25.23 -8.58 -29.25
C GLU A 343 24.91 -9.38 -27.98
N THR A 344 25.92 -9.69 -27.18
CA THR A 344 25.71 -10.30 -25.85
C THR A 344 25.07 -9.32 -24.88
N ILE A 345 25.42 -8.03 -24.92
CA ILE A 345 24.76 -6.97 -24.13
C ILE A 345 23.28 -6.86 -24.50
N PHE A 346 22.93 -6.89 -25.80
CA PHE A 346 21.53 -6.86 -26.23
C PHE A 346 20.73 -8.04 -25.67
N ARG A 347 21.25 -9.27 -25.78
CA ARG A 347 20.58 -10.44 -25.20
C ARG A 347 20.45 -10.35 -23.68
N TYR A 348 21.50 -9.93 -22.99
CA TYR A 348 21.46 -9.74 -21.53
C TYR A 348 20.40 -8.73 -21.12
N SER A 349 20.37 -7.56 -21.75
CA SER A 349 19.41 -6.51 -21.41
C SER A 349 17.97 -6.92 -21.69
N LEU A 350 17.74 -7.74 -22.72
CA LEU A 350 16.43 -8.34 -22.99
C LEU A 350 16.01 -9.33 -21.89
N GLU A 351 16.89 -10.25 -21.52
CA GLU A 351 16.64 -11.19 -20.41
C GLU A 351 16.44 -10.47 -19.07
N TYR A 352 17.12 -9.34 -18.87
CA TYR A 352 16.95 -8.50 -17.68
C TYR A 352 15.53 -7.95 -17.57
N VAL A 353 14.98 -7.36 -18.64
CA VAL A 353 13.60 -6.82 -18.60
C VAL A 353 12.55 -7.92 -18.51
N LYS A 354 12.80 -9.11 -19.08
CA LYS A 354 11.95 -10.30 -18.91
C LYS A 354 11.96 -10.79 -17.46
N ALA A 355 13.12 -10.81 -16.81
CA ALA A 355 13.24 -11.14 -15.40
C ALA A 355 12.44 -10.16 -14.52
N ILE A 356 12.42 -8.86 -14.84
CA ILE A 356 11.60 -7.87 -14.13
C ILE A 356 10.10 -8.20 -14.23
N ILE A 357 9.59 -8.57 -15.42
CA ILE A 357 8.18 -9.00 -15.59
C ILE A 357 7.89 -10.19 -14.68
N GLN A 358 8.70 -11.24 -14.76
CA GLN A 358 8.48 -12.48 -14.00
C GLN A 358 8.54 -12.24 -12.48
N ILE A 359 9.49 -11.44 -11.99
CA ILE A 359 9.57 -11.04 -10.58
C ILE A 359 8.30 -10.27 -10.18
N GLY A 360 7.83 -9.36 -11.05
CA GLY A 360 6.60 -8.60 -10.85
C GLY A 360 5.39 -9.50 -10.69
N GLU A 361 5.17 -10.42 -11.62
CA GLU A 361 4.07 -11.40 -11.60
C GLU A 361 4.11 -12.30 -10.37
N ARG A 362 5.32 -12.65 -9.89
CA ARG A 362 5.49 -13.47 -8.69
C ARG A 362 5.20 -12.72 -7.39
N MET A 363 5.58 -11.44 -7.30
CA MET A 363 5.63 -10.68 -6.04
C MET A 363 4.47 -9.70 -5.84
N LEU A 364 3.88 -9.18 -6.92
CA LEU A 364 2.80 -8.18 -6.85
C LEU A 364 1.45 -8.69 -6.35
N PRO A 365 1.04 -9.96 -6.56
CA PRO A 365 -0.27 -10.43 -6.08
C PRO A 365 -0.53 -10.17 -4.59
N MET A 366 0.47 -10.33 -3.72
CA MET A 366 0.35 -10.00 -2.30
C MET A 366 0.12 -8.49 -2.06
N SER A 367 0.83 -7.62 -2.80
CA SER A 367 0.67 -6.17 -2.69
C SER A 367 -0.68 -5.71 -3.24
N ILE A 368 -1.20 -6.39 -4.26
CA ILE A 368 -2.53 -6.16 -4.81
C ILE A 368 -3.60 -6.52 -3.78
N GLU A 369 -3.50 -7.66 -3.10
CA GLU A 369 -4.43 -8.02 -2.02
C GLU A 369 -4.38 -7.00 -0.86
N LEU A 370 -3.18 -6.52 -0.49
CA LEU A 370 -3.05 -5.44 0.50
C LEU A 370 -3.73 -4.14 0.03
N ALA A 371 -3.64 -3.78 -1.25
CA ALA A 371 -4.33 -2.62 -1.83
C ALA A 371 -5.85 -2.73 -1.70
N ARG A 372 -6.39 -3.91 -2.00
CA ARG A 372 -7.82 -4.20 -1.89
C ARG A 372 -8.32 -4.11 -0.44
N ILE A 373 -7.58 -4.70 0.50
CA ILE A 373 -7.96 -4.73 1.91
C ILE A 373 -7.83 -3.35 2.56
N ALA A 374 -6.73 -2.63 2.30
CA ALA A 374 -6.50 -1.30 2.85
C ALA A 374 -7.32 -0.20 2.16
N GLY A 375 -7.85 -0.46 0.95
CA GLY A 375 -8.58 0.53 0.15
C GLY A 375 -7.69 1.67 -0.33
N GLN A 376 -6.44 1.37 -0.70
CA GLN A 376 -5.45 2.35 -1.18
C GLN A 376 -4.89 1.93 -2.53
N THR A 377 -4.36 2.87 -3.32
CA THR A 377 -3.77 2.56 -4.63
C THR A 377 -2.57 1.63 -4.49
N LEU A 378 -2.34 0.76 -5.47
CA LEU A 378 -1.15 -0.11 -5.46
C LEU A 378 0.15 0.72 -5.43
N PHE A 379 0.14 1.88 -6.08
CA PHE A 379 1.23 2.86 -6.05
C PHE A 379 1.61 3.26 -4.61
N ASP A 380 0.61 3.53 -3.76
CA ASP A 380 0.80 3.87 -2.35
C ASP A 380 1.24 2.66 -1.51
N ILE A 381 0.62 1.49 -1.70
CA ILE A 381 0.92 0.27 -0.93
C ILE A 381 2.37 -0.16 -1.06
N VAL A 382 2.93 -0.14 -2.27
CA VAL A 382 4.30 -0.60 -2.50
C VAL A 382 5.35 0.40 -1.96
N ARG A 383 4.97 1.67 -1.75
CA ARG A 383 5.87 2.74 -1.26
C ARG A 383 5.72 3.08 0.22
N ARG A 384 4.60 2.74 0.85
CA ARG A 384 4.32 3.01 2.27
C ARG A 384 4.61 1.80 3.15
N GLY A 385 4.94 2.07 4.42
CA GLY A 385 5.13 1.03 5.43
C GLY A 385 3.80 0.38 5.85
N THR A 386 3.88 -0.83 6.40
CA THR A 386 2.70 -1.62 6.79
C THR A 386 1.79 -0.90 7.77
N GLY A 387 2.34 -0.11 8.71
CA GLY A 387 1.52 0.65 9.66
C GLY A 387 0.62 1.70 9.00
N THR A 388 1.06 2.31 7.89
CA THR A 388 0.19 3.18 7.10
C THR A 388 -0.91 2.39 6.37
N GLN A 389 -0.63 1.16 5.95
CA GLN A 389 -1.63 0.29 5.32
C GLN A 389 -2.73 -0.10 6.32
N VAL A 390 -2.36 -0.49 7.54
CA VAL A 390 -3.33 -0.76 8.62
C VAL A 390 -4.11 0.50 8.99
N LYS A 391 -3.44 1.66 9.08
CA LYS A 391 -4.11 2.94 9.34
C LYS A 391 -5.28 3.18 8.38
N TRP A 392 -5.06 3.01 7.07
CA TRP A 392 -6.11 3.20 6.08
C TRP A 392 -7.20 2.14 6.12
N HIS A 393 -6.85 0.89 6.42
CA HIS A 393 -7.83 -0.16 6.66
C HIS A 393 -8.75 0.19 7.85
N LEU A 394 -8.18 0.64 8.97
CA LEU A 394 -8.96 1.06 10.15
C LEU A 394 -9.81 2.29 9.86
N ILE A 395 -9.29 3.30 9.14
CA ILE A 395 -10.05 4.48 8.73
C ILE A 395 -11.33 4.08 7.97
N ARG A 396 -11.17 3.18 6.99
CA ARG A 396 -12.29 2.67 6.22
C ARG A 396 -13.28 1.90 7.10
N LYS A 397 -12.80 1.02 7.98
CA LYS A 397 -13.65 0.27 8.90
C LYS A 397 -14.40 1.17 9.88
N ALA A 398 -13.77 2.26 10.34
CA ALA A 398 -14.44 3.22 11.21
C ALA A 398 -15.65 3.84 10.51
N TYR A 399 -15.48 4.27 9.25
CA TYR A 399 -16.58 4.80 8.44
C TYR A 399 -17.70 3.77 8.21
N GLU A 400 -17.35 2.55 7.82
CA GLU A 400 -18.31 1.44 7.61
C GLU A 400 -19.13 1.13 8.87
N LEU A 401 -18.53 1.35 10.05
CA LEU A 401 -19.15 1.09 11.35
C LEU A 401 -19.76 2.35 12.00
N GLY A 402 -19.82 3.48 11.28
CA GLY A 402 -20.43 4.72 11.76
C GLY A 402 -19.61 5.47 12.83
N HIS A 403 -18.35 5.14 13.01
CA HIS A 403 -17.44 5.87 13.89
C HIS A 403 -17.00 7.20 13.25
N ILE A 404 -16.76 8.19 14.10
CA ILE A 404 -15.97 9.37 13.74
C ILE A 404 -14.50 9.13 14.09
N LEU A 405 -13.59 9.58 13.24
CA LEU A 405 -12.17 9.33 13.47
C LEU A 405 -11.58 10.30 14.50
N PRO A 406 -10.73 9.82 15.43
CA PRO A 406 -9.92 10.72 16.24
C PRO A 406 -8.89 11.46 15.37
N ASN A 407 -8.52 12.66 15.80
CA ASN A 407 -7.44 13.43 15.21
C ASN A 407 -6.10 12.74 15.50
N GLU A 408 -5.12 12.88 14.60
CA GLU A 408 -3.77 12.41 14.88
C GLU A 408 -3.16 13.23 16.03
N PRO A 409 -2.63 12.60 17.10
CA PRO A 409 -2.18 13.32 18.29
C PRO A 409 -0.90 14.15 18.06
N GLY A 410 -0.30 14.06 16.88
CA GLY A 410 0.88 14.82 16.47
C GLY A 410 2.18 14.04 16.58
N LYS A 411 3.31 14.72 16.36
CA LYS A 411 4.64 14.11 16.45
C LYS A 411 5.31 14.52 17.75
N PHE A 412 5.42 13.58 18.67
CA PHE A 412 6.25 13.68 19.87
C PHE A 412 6.91 12.33 20.14
N GLU A 413 8.00 12.32 20.89
CA GLU A 413 8.68 11.08 21.27
C GLU A 413 8.33 10.72 22.71
N ARG A 414 7.97 9.46 22.93
CA ARG A 414 7.76 8.87 24.26
C ARG A 414 8.40 7.49 24.24
N ASN A 415 9.16 7.16 25.29
CA ASN A 415 9.72 5.83 25.43
C ASN A 415 8.58 4.83 25.64
N VAL A 416 8.59 3.74 24.87
CA VAL A 416 7.60 2.66 24.96
C VAL A 416 8.32 1.40 25.42
N VAL A 417 7.71 0.67 26.36
CA VAL A 417 8.24 -0.61 26.83
C VAL A 417 8.20 -1.64 25.69
N GLY A 418 9.33 -2.27 25.41
CA GLY A 418 9.47 -3.27 24.35
C GLY A 418 8.96 -4.66 24.72
N GLY A 419 9.16 -5.62 23.81
CA GLY A 419 8.91 -7.04 24.08
C GLY A 419 9.82 -7.57 25.19
N TYR A 420 9.35 -8.59 25.91
CA TYR A 420 10.12 -9.23 26.96
C TYR A 420 11.12 -10.23 26.38
N VAL A 421 12.39 -10.09 26.74
CA VAL A 421 13.48 -10.97 26.28
C VAL A 421 14.20 -11.53 27.50
N ILE A 422 14.49 -12.82 27.47
CA ILE A 422 15.38 -13.48 28.43
C ILE A 422 16.71 -13.73 27.74
N GLU A 423 17.79 -13.29 28.36
CA GLU A 423 19.14 -13.55 27.87
C GLU A 423 19.37 -15.05 27.64
N PRO A 424 19.90 -15.45 26.47
CA PRO A 424 20.10 -16.85 26.17
C PRO A 424 21.14 -17.46 27.11
N THR A 425 20.88 -18.68 27.58
CA THR A 425 21.88 -19.49 28.25
C THR A 425 22.97 -19.81 27.23
N GLN A 426 24.15 -19.21 27.39
CA GLN A 426 25.25 -19.40 26.43
C GLN A 426 25.74 -20.85 26.45
N GLY A 427 26.01 -21.39 25.26
CA GLY A 427 26.55 -22.74 25.09
C GLY A 427 25.99 -23.45 23.86
N LEU A 428 26.53 -24.64 23.58
CA LEU A 428 25.96 -25.55 22.60
C LEU A 428 24.87 -26.39 23.28
N HIS A 429 23.64 -26.29 22.78
CA HIS A 429 22.50 -27.03 23.30
C HIS A 429 22.00 -28.04 22.27
N SER A 430 21.59 -29.21 22.76
CA SER A 430 20.93 -30.25 21.96
C SER A 430 19.46 -30.38 22.37
N ASN A 431 18.65 -31.06 21.57
CA ASN A 431 17.24 -31.33 21.86
C ASN A 431 16.41 -30.06 22.12
N ILE A 432 16.55 -29.06 21.24
CA ILE A 432 15.82 -27.80 21.36
C ILE A 432 14.39 -27.96 20.84
N CYS A 433 13.43 -27.54 21.66
CA CYS A 433 12.05 -27.33 21.26
C CYS A 433 11.72 -25.84 21.33
N TYR A 434 10.95 -25.34 20.36
CA TYR A 434 10.45 -23.97 20.35
C TYR A 434 8.95 -23.97 20.60
N PHE A 435 8.51 -23.28 21.66
CA PHE A 435 7.11 -23.06 21.98
C PHE A 435 6.74 -21.63 21.61
N ASP A 436 5.75 -21.48 20.72
CA ASP A 436 5.35 -20.20 20.11
C ASP A 436 3.87 -19.91 20.38
N TYR A 437 3.56 -18.68 20.79
CA TYR A 437 2.19 -18.19 20.80
C TYR A 437 1.80 -17.69 19.41
N ARG A 438 0.82 -18.37 18.81
CA ARG A 438 0.25 -17.93 17.52
C ARG A 438 -0.37 -16.54 17.65
N SER A 439 0.32 -15.53 17.12
CA SER A 439 -0.19 -14.14 17.12
C SER A 439 -0.52 -13.63 18.52
N LEU A 440 0.47 -13.69 19.44
CA LEU A 440 0.32 -13.34 20.85
C LEU A 440 -0.38 -11.98 21.06
N TYR A 441 0.21 -10.89 20.54
CA TYR A 441 -0.31 -9.54 20.77
C TYR A 441 -1.71 -9.32 20.19
N PRO A 442 -2.02 -9.69 18.93
CA PRO A 442 -3.39 -9.66 18.43
C PRO A 442 -4.39 -10.44 19.29
N SER A 443 -3.98 -11.60 19.80
CA SER A 443 -4.83 -12.42 20.67
C SER A 443 -5.09 -11.73 22.00
N ILE A 444 -4.07 -11.08 22.58
CA ILE A 444 -4.21 -10.27 23.81
C ILE A 444 -5.15 -9.08 23.56
N ILE A 445 -4.97 -8.34 22.46
CA ILE A 445 -5.82 -7.21 22.08
C ILE A 445 -7.29 -7.62 22.08
N ILE A 446 -7.62 -8.73 21.42
CA ILE A 446 -8.99 -9.27 21.35
C ILE A 446 -9.45 -9.75 22.73
N ALA A 447 -8.68 -10.63 23.39
CA ALA A 447 -9.09 -11.30 24.62
C ALA A 447 -9.22 -10.36 25.83
N LYS A 448 -8.52 -9.22 25.81
CA LYS A 448 -8.56 -8.20 26.87
C LYS A 448 -9.30 -6.93 26.46
N ASN A 449 -9.93 -6.94 25.28
CA ASN A 449 -10.71 -5.83 24.74
C ASN A 449 -9.92 -4.50 24.74
N ILE A 450 -8.66 -4.54 24.27
CA ILE A 450 -7.73 -3.41 24.37
C ILE A 450 -7.98 -2.44 23.22
N SER A 451 -8.48 -1.25 23.54
CA SER A 451 -8.69 -0.12 22.63
C SER A 451 -8.63 1.19 23.42
N PRO A 452 -8.31 2.34 22.82
CA PRO A 452 -8.23 3.60 23.57
C PRO A 452 -9.53 3.94 24.32
N GLU A 453 -10.69 3.67 23.71
CA GLU A 453 -12.00 3.96 24.27
C GLU A 453 -12.47 2.96 25.35
N THR A 454 -11.79 1.82 25.49
CA THR A 454 -12.08 0.84 26.56
C THR A 454 -11.20 1.06 27.79
N LEU A 455 -10.16 1.88 27.69
CA LEU A 455 -9.31 2.28 28.82
C LEU A 455 -10.12 3.11 29.83
N THR A 456 -9.96 2.83 31.12
CA THR A 456 -10.70 3.50 32.20
C THR A 456 -9.90 3.52 33.50
N GLN A 457 -10.16 4.52 34.34
CA GLN A 457 -9.63 4.55 35.72
C GLN A 457 -10.59 3.87 36.70
N GLU A 458 -11.88 3.89 36.37
CA GLU A 458 -12.97 3.29 37.15
C GLU A 458 -13.15 1.80 36.82
N GLY A 459 -13.74 1.06 37.77
CA GLY A 459 -14.03 -0.36 37.62
C GLY A 459 -13.09 -1.28 38.40
N ASP A 460 -13.51 -2.54 38.50
CA ASP A 460 -12.87 -3.63 39.24
C ASP A 460 -12.63 -4.84 38.32
N GLU A 461 -12.09 -5.94 38.86
CA GLU A 461 -11.84 -7.17 38.10
C GLU A 461 -13.10 -7.83 37.53
N LYS A 462 -14.29 -7.52 38.06
CA LYS A 462 -15.56 -8.04 37.52
C LYS A 462 -15.89 -7.36 36.20
N THR A 463 -15.71 -6.05 36.14
CA THR A 463 -16.09 -5.19 35.01
C THR A 463 -14.97 -4.92 34.02
N CYS A 464 -13.71 -5.05 34.45
CA CYS A 464 -12.52 -4.73 33.67
C CYS A 464 -11.51 -5.89 33.63
N HIS A 465 -10.65 -5.87 32.62
CA HIS A 465 -9.37 -6.56 32.61
C HIS A 465 -8.30 -5.64 33.15
N ILE A 466 -7.54 -6.11 34.14
CA ILE A 466 -6.45 -5.34 34.77
C ILE A 466 -5.12 -5.89 34.27
N ALA A 467 -4.32 -5.02 33.67
CA ALA A 467 -3.00 -5.37 33.16
C ALA A 467 -2.02 -5.62 34.31
N PRO A 468 -1.15 -6.64 34.21
CA PRO A 468 -0.08 -6.84 35.17
C PRO A 468 0.92 -5.67 35.11
N GLU A 469 1.74 -5.54 36.15
CA GLU A 469 2.77 -4.49 36.33
C GLU A 469 2.23 -3.07 36.52
N PHE A 470 1.43 -2.57 35.58
CA PHE A 470 0.99 -1.16 35.54
C PHE A 470 -0.43 -0.93 36.07
N GLY A 471 -1.25 -1.98 36.17
CA GLY A 471 -2.62 -1.87 36.69
C GLY A 471 -3.62 -1.16 35.77
N TYR A 472 -3.26 -0.92 34.50
CA TYR A 472 -4.17 -0.34 33.51
C TYR A 472 -5.45 -1.18 33.37
N LYS A 473 -6.61 -0.52 33.33
CA LYS A 473 -7.91 -1.20 33.29
C LYS A 473 -8.59 -0.98 31.94
N PHE A 474 -9.01 -2.09 31.31
CA PHE A 474 -9.78 -2.08 30.08
C PHE A 474 -11.16 -2.70 30.33
N LYS A 475 -12.23 -2.00 29.97
CA LYS A 475 -13.61 -2.49 30.16
C LYS A 475 -13.81 -3.81 29.41
N LYS A 476 -14.50 -4.78 30.03
CA LYS A 476 -14.87 -6.04 29.36
C LYS A 476 -15.96 -5.85 28.30
N LYS A 477 -16.83 -4.86 28.50
CA LYS A 477 -17.93 -4.49 27.60
C LYS A 477 -18.14 -2.97 27.63
N PRO A 478 -18.61 -2.36 26.53
CA PRO A 478 -18.81 -2.96 25.20
C PRO A 478 -17.47 -3.32 24.49
N LEU A 479 -17.56 -4.10 23.40
CA LEU A 479 -16.38 -4.44 22.58
C LEU A 479 -15.82 -3.18 21.92
N GLY A 480 -14.52 -2.95 22.05
CA GLY A 480 -13.81 -1.83 21.42
C GLY A 480 -13.63 -2.01 19.91
N PHE A 481 -13.39 -0.91 19.23
CA PHE A 481 -13.19 -0.81 17.79
C PHE A 481 -11.98 -1.62 17.31
N ILE A 482 -10.80 -1.40 17.89
CA ILE A 482 -9.58 -2.13 17.48
C ILE A 482 -9.72 -3.64 17.69
N PRO A 483 -10.15 -4.17 18.85
CA PRO A 483 -10.31 -5.61 19.03
C PRO A 483 -11.42 -6.19 18.13
N MET A 484 -12.49 -5.43 17.86
CA MET A 484 -13.52 -5.83 16.89
C MET A 484 -12.94 -6.01 15.48
N VAL A 485 -12.26 -4.99 14.95
CA VAL A 485 -11.67 -5.08 13.59
C VAL A 485 -10.57 -6.15 13.54
N THR A 486 -9.73 -6.24 14.58
CA THR A 486 -8.70 -7.29 14.66
C THR A 486 -9.31 -8.68 14.63
N SER A 487 -10.42 -8.91 15.34
CA SER A 487 -11.15 -10.17 15.32
C SER A 487 -11.70 -10.51 13.93
N GLN A 488 -12.25 -9.52 13.21
CA GLN A 488 -12.71 -9.72 11.83
C GLN A 488 -11.58 -10.19 10.90
N ILE A 489 -10.41 -9.55 10.97
CA ILE A 489 -9.24 -9.92 10.14
C ILE A 489 -8.75 -11.33 10.49
N LEU A 490 -8.71 -11.67 11.78
CA LEU A 490 -8.27 -13.01 12.25
C LEU A 490 -9.24 -14.12 11.83
N ASN A 491 -10.55 -13.87 11.93
CA ASN A 491 -11.58 -14.82 11.51
C ASN A 491 -11.52 -15.05 9.99
N GLU A 492 -11.39 -13.97 9.22
CA GLU A 492 -11.25 -14.08 7.76
C GLU A 492 -9.99 -14.83 7.36
N ARG A 493 -8.87 -14.57 8.05
CA ARG A 493 -7.63 -15.33 7.82
C ARG A 493 -7.81 -16.81 8.13
N THR A 494 -8.54 -17.15 9.18
CA THR A 494 -8.84 -18.55 9.55
C THR A 494 -9.67 -19.22 8.47
N ARG A 495 -10.69 -18.53 7.95
CA ARG A 495 -11.52 -19.00 6.82
C ARG A 495 -10.67 -19.27 5.57
N ILE A 496 -9.83 -18.32 5.16
CA ILE A 496 -8.95 -18.46 3.99
C ILE A 496 -7.98 -19.65 4.16
N LYS A 497 -7.42 -19.86 5.36
CA LYS A 497 -6.53 -21.00 5.62
C LYS A 497 -7.26 -22.35 5.58
N ALA A 498 -8.53 -22.40 5.97
CA ALA A 498 -9.35 -23.60 5.84
C ALA A 498 -9.59 -23.92 4.35
N MET A 499 -10.03 -22.93 3.56
CA MET A 499 -10.20 -23.06 2.11
C MET A 499 -8.90 -23.53 1.43
N MET A 500 -7.75 -22.99 1.84
CA MET A 500 -6.44 -23.35 1.27
C MET A 500 -6.05 -24.80 1.57
N LYS A 501 -6.48 -25.34 2.72
CA LYS A 501 -6.25 -26.74 3.10
C LYS A 501 -7.16 -27.69 2.31
N GLU A 502 -8.38 -27.26 2.01
CA GLU A 502 -9.39 -28.03 1.26
C GLU A 502 -9.14 -28.03 -0.24
N SER A 503 -8.65 -26.93 -0.79
CA SER A 503 -8.35 -26.81 -2.22
C SER A 503 -7.32 -27.86 -2.65
N THR A 504 -7.47 -28.37 -3.88
CA THR A 504 -6.49 -29.25 -4.55
C THR A 504 -5.78 -28.54 -5.70
N ASP A 505 -6.32 -27.41 -6.16
CA ASP A 505 -5.77 -26.61 -7.25
C ASP A 505 -4.56 -25.79 -6.76
N PRO A 506 -3.37 -26.00 -7.35
CA PRO A 506 -2.17 -25.21 -7.02
C PRO A 506 -2.35 -23.71 -7.22
N GLU A 507 -3.07 -23.27 -8.25
CA GLU A 507 -3.28 -21.84 -8.54
C GLU A 507 -4.17 -21.21 -7.47
N GLU A 508 -5.32 -21.84 -7.17
CA GLU A 508 -6.20 -21.41 -6.10
C GLU A 508 -5.48 -21.35 -4.75
N LYS A 509 -4.68 -22.38 -4.41
CA LYS A 509 -3.87 -22.39 -3.18
C LYS A 509 -2.93 -21.20 -3.12
N GLN A 510 -2.28 -20.85 -4.23
CA GLN A 510 -1.37 -19.73 -4.29
C GLN A 510 -2.10 -18.40 -4.05
N ILE A 511 -3.28 -18.22 -4.66
CA ILE A 511 -4.14 -17.04 -4.45
C ILE A 511 -4.59 -16.92 -2.99
N LEU A 512 -5.06 -18.01 -2.39
CA LEU A 512 -5.45 -18.05 -0.98
C LEU A 512 -4.25 -17.78 -0.06
N ASN A 513 -3.05 -18.24 -0.44
CA ASN A 513 -1.84 -17.96 0.31
C ASN A 513 -1.48 -16.45 0.29
N PHE A 514 -1.61 -15.78 -0.86
CA PHE A 514 -1.41 -14.32 -0.93
C PHE A 514 -2.38 -13.57 -0.02
N ARG A 515 -3.66 -13.97 -0.01
CA ARG A 515 -4.69 -13.39 0.86
C ARG A 515 -4.37 -13.59 2.34
N GLN A 516 -4.02 -14.81 2.77
CA GLN A 516 -3.74 -15.05 4.19
C GLN A 516 -2.45 -14.36 4.68
N GLU A 517 -1.43 -14.22 3.84
CA GLU A 517 -0.21 -13.45 4.17
C GLU A 517 -0.50 -11.93 4.24
N ALA A 518 -1.36 -11.40 3.38
CA ALA A 518 -1.81 -10.00 3.46
C ALA A 518 -2.54 -9.73 4.79
N LEU A 519 -3.49 -10.60 5.17
CA LEU A 519 -4.20 -10.49 6.46
C LEU A 519 -3.26 -10.65 7.66
N LYS A 520 -2.31 -11.59 7.59
CA LYS A 520 -1.27 -11.78 8.61
C LYS A 520 -0.43 -10.50 8.79
N THR A 521 -0.03 -9.87 7.69
CA THR A 521 0.76 -8.64 7.71
C THR A 521 0.03 -7.51 8.44
N LEU A 522 -1.28 -7.35 8.19
CA LEU A 522 -2.11 -6.36 8.90
C LEU A 522 -2.20 -6.68 10.39
N ILE A 523 -2.53 -7.93 10.74
CA ILE A 523 -2.65 -8.41 12.12
C ILE A 523 -1.37 -8.14 12.93
N SER A 524 -0.21 -8.55 12.41
CA SER A 524 1.08 -8.37 13.08
C SER A 524 1.46 -6.90 13.28
N THR A 525 0.88 -5.99 12.50
CA THR A 525 1.21 -4.56 12.53
C THR A 525 0.32 -3.75 13.48
N ILE A 526 -0.88 -4.24 13.84
CA ILE A 526 -1.86 -3.49 14.66
C ILE A 526 -1.26 -3.04 16.00
N TYR A 527 -0.50 -3.89 16.67
CA TYR A 527 0.19 -3.53 17.92
C TYR A 527 1.07 -2.27 17.76
N GLY A 528 1.83 -2.18 16.66
CA GLY A 528 2.73 -1.05 16.41
C GLY A 528 2.02 0.29 16.23
N LEU A 529 0.70 0.30 16.00
CA LEU A 529 -0.08 1.53 15.93
C LEU A 529 -0.23 2.21 17.30
N TYR A 530 -0.32 1.43 18.38
CA TYR A 530 -0.39 1.95 19.74
C TYR A 530 0.89 2.67 20.17
N ASN A 531 2.02 2.33 19.53
CA ASN A 531 3.36 2.78 19.93
C ASN A 531 3.80 4.06 19.23
N HIS A 532 3.13 4.46 18.15
CA HIS A 532 3.59 5.56 17.30
C HIS A 532 2.55 6.70 17.25
N PRO A 533 2.88 7.90 17.75
CA PRO A 533 1.92 9.01 17.85
C PRO A 533 1.50 9.61 16.50
N GLN A 534 2.16 9.21 15.40
CA GLN A 534 1.68 9.50 14.05
C GLN A 534 0.39 8.75 13.66
N TYR A 535 -0.12 7.84 14.50
CA TYR A 535 -1.34 7.08 14.25
C TYR A 535 -2.47 7.53 15.18
N ARG A 536 -3.70 7.60 14.64
CA ARG A 536 -4.90 8.09 15.33
C ARG A 536 -5.28 7.33 16.61
N TRP A 537 -4.98 6.02 16.64
CA TRP A 537 -5.28 5.14 17.77
C TRP A 537 -4.07 4.92 18.69
N TYR A 538 -3.08 5.82 18.65
CA TYR A 538 -1.96 5.81 19.58
C TYR A 538 -2.46 5.78 21.03
N CYS A 539 -1.90 4.87 21.83
CA CYS A 539 -2.25 4.69 23.25
C CYS A 539 -1.13 3.90 23.92
N VAL A 540 -0.29 4.59 24.71
CA VAL A 540 0.87 3.95 25.34
C VAL A 540 0.45 2.96 26.41
N GLU A 541 -0.61 3.27 27.13
CA GLU A 541 -1.21 2.42 28.16
C GLU A 541 -1.69 1.09 27.55
N ALA A 542 -2.24 1.13 26.34
CA ALA A 542 -2.59 -0.09 25.59
C ALA A 542 -1.34 -0.88 25.20
N SER A 543 -0.30 -0.20 24.73
CA SER A 543 0.98 -0.84 24.38
C SER A 543 1.62 -1.56 25.56
N GLU A 544 1.80 -0.84 26.67
CA GLU A 544 2.39 -1.35 27.90
C GLU A 544 1.55 -2.47 28.52
N ALA A 545 0.23 -2.37 28.45
CA ALA A 545 -0.65 -3.46 28.90
C ALA A 545 -0.48 -4.73 28.05
N ILE A 546 -0.36 -4.60 26.73
CA ILE A 546 -0.14 -5.73 25.81
C ILE A 546 1.19 -6.41 26.12
N THR A 547 2.27 -5.66 26.28
CA THR A 547 3.59 -6.22 26.59
C THR A 547 3.62 -6.87 27.97
N ALA A 548 2.99 -6.26 28.97
CA ALA A 548 2.89 -6.82 30.31
C ALA A 548 2.11 -8.14 30.35
N TRP A 549 0.95 -8.23 29.67
CA TRP A 549 0.23 -9.51 29.54
C TRP A 549 1.03 -10.55 28.74
N GLY A 550 1.72 -10.11 27.67
CA GLY A 550 2.57 -11.00 26.88
C GLY A 550 3.66 -11.65 27.74
N LYS A 551 4.36 -10.83 28.54
CA LYS A 551 5.37 -11.29 29.50
C LYS A 551 4.79 -12.23 30.55
N ASP A 552 3.67 -11.88 31.18
CA ASP A 552 2.99 -12.72 32.18
C ASP A 552 2.63 -14.10 31.60
N TYR A 553 2.14 -14.16 30.36
CA TYR A 553 1.78 -15.42 29.70
C TYR A 553 3.00 -16.24 29.31
N LEU A 554 4.09 -15.58 28.88
CA LEU A 554 5.33 -16.25 28.55
C LEU A 554 5.97 -16.87 29.80
N MET A 555 6.05 -16.10 30.89
CA MET A 555 6.56 -16.59 32.18
C MET A 555 5.76 -17.79 32.70
N LYS A 556 4.42 -17.70 32.70
CA LYS A 556 3.56 -18.81 33.12
C LYS A 556 3.72 -20.06 32.24
N ALA A 557 3.92 -19.89 30.94
CA ALA A 557 4.16 -21.01 30.03
C ALA A 557 5.53 -21.67 30.28
N MET A 558 6.57 -20.87 30.51
CA MET A 558 7.89 -21.35 30.88
C MET A 558 7.89 -22.10 32.20
N GLU A 559 7.30 -21.53 33.26
CA GLU A 559 7.15 -22.20 34.55
C GLU A 559 6.42 -23.55 34.42
N LYS A 560 5.41 -23.61 33.54
CA LYS A 560 4.71 -24.85 33.26
C LYS A 560 5.60 -25.84 32.50
N ALA A 561 6.36 -25.40 31.52
CA ALA A 561 7.30 -26.26 30.79
C ALA A 561 8.37 -26.84 31.73
N GLU A 562 8.91 -26.01 32.63
CA GLU A 562 9.90 -26.43 33.62
C GLU A 562 9.37 -27.51 34.56
N LYS A 563 8.11 -27.39 35.00
CA LYS A 563 7.42 -28.44 35.77
C LYS A 563 7.29 -29.79 35.04
N HIS A 564 7.43 -29.81 33.72
CA HIS A 564 7.37 -31.02 32.89
C HIS A 564 8.75 -31.49 32.42
N GLY A 565 9.84 -31.05 33.07
CA GLY A 565 11.20 -31.53 32.80
C GLY A 565 11.91 -30.84 31.63
N PHE A 566 11.32 -29.78 31.08
CA PHE A 566 12.02 -28.90 30.15
C PHE A 566 12.88 -27.89 30.91
N LYS A 567 13.90 -27.33 30.25
CA LYS A 567 14.70 -26.23 30.78
C LYS A 567 14.70 -25.08 29.77
N THR A 568 14.29 -23.89 30.18
CA THR A 568 14.31 -22.73 29.30
C THR A 568 15.73 -22.31 28.98
N VAL A 569 16.01 -22.09 27.70
CA VAL A 569 17.32 -21.68 27.17
C VAL A 569 17.29 -20.22 26.75
N TYR A 570 16.22 -19.78 26.10
CA TYR A 570 16.05 -18.43 25.56
C TYR A 570 14.55 -18.11 25.46
N ALA A 571 14.17 -16.85 25.59
CA ALA A 571 12.81 -16.42 25.33
C ALA A 571 12.81 -15.07 24.62
N ASP A 572 11.96 -14.93 23.60
CA ASP A 572 11.76 -13.71 22.84
C ASP A 572 10.27 -13.48 22.70
N THR A 573 9.77 -12.44 23.34
CA THR A 573 8.48 -11.78 23.14
C THR A 573 7.25 -12.69 23.03
N ASP A 574 7.12 -13.43 21.93
CA ASP A 574 6.02 -14.33 21.58
C ASP A 574 6.32 -15.83 21.76
N GLY A 575 7.56 -16.21 22.06
CA GLY A 575 7.93 -17.61 22.26
C GLY A 575 9.19 -17.85 23.08
N PHE A 576 9.46 -19.12 23.36
CA PHE A 576 10.61 -19.54 24.14
C PHE A 576 11.16 -20.88 23.68
N PHE A 577 12.48 -21.00 23.78
CA PHE A 577 13.25 -22.18 23.47
C PHE A 577 13.54 -22.93 24.75
N VAL A 578 13.31 -24.24 24.72
CA VAL A 578 13.63 -25.14 25.82
C VAL A 578 14.51 -26.29 25.35
N THR A 579 15.24 -26.88 26.28
CA THR A 579 15.92 -28.16 26.10
C THR A 579 15.34 -29.19 27.06
N TYR A 580 15.57 -30.48 26.78
CA TYR A 580 15.24 -31.58 27.68
C TYR A 580 16.35 -32.62 27.67
N ALA A 581 16.55 -33.28 28.82
CA ALA A 581 17.43 -34.43 28.90
C ALA A 581 16.69 -35.65 28.33
N LEU A 582 17.34 -36.38 27.43
CA LEU A 582 16.95 -37.76 27.16
C LEU A 582 17.54 -38.58 28.30
N ASP A 583 16.71 -39.21 29.11
CA ASP A 583 17.19 -40.27 30.00
C ASP A 583 17.89 -41.30 29.12
N ARG A 584 19.22 -41.37 29.23
CA ARG A 584 19.99 -42.49 28.70
C ARG A 584 19.72 -43.67 29.62
N GLY A 585 18.59 -44.33 29.39
CA GLY A 585 18.30 -45.65 29.96
C GLY A 585 19.34 -46.67 29.55
#